data_AF-Q7M9R7-F1
#
_entry.id   AF-Q7M9R7-F1
#
_cell.length_a   1.000
_cell.length_b   1.000
_cell.length_c   1.000
_cell.angle_alpha   90.00
_cell.angle_beta   90.00
_cell.angle_gamma   90.00
#
_symmetry.space_group_name_H-M   'P 1'
#
loop_
_entity.id
_entity.type
_entity.pdbx_description
1 polymer ?
#
loop_
_entity_poly.entity_id
_entity_poly.type
_entity_poly.pdbx_seq_one_letter_code
_entity_poly.pdbx_strand_id
1 'polypeptide(L)'
;MKRFNEKQLFAILLFVGMIFWGGSWPSSKILTQYTSTEVITFWRFFFALLTFVPIVFALKVPLRLTPSSLKYLLLASFFNSLYSILFFTGLRFGFAGAGGVLEPR
;
A
#
# COMPACT_ATOMS: atom_id res chain seq x y z
N MET A 1 33.78 -9.13 -2.68
CA MET A 1 32.39 -8.85 -2.26
C MET A 1 31.75 -10.16 -1.81
N LYS A 2 31.36 -10.31 -0.53
CA LYS A 2 30.61 -11.49 -0.09
C LYS A 2 29.23 -11.44 -0.74
N ARG A 3 28.94 -12.39 -1.64
CA ARG A 3 27.64 -12.53 -2.29
C ARG A 3 26.68 -13.08 -1.23
N PHE A 4 25.66 -12.31 -0.86
CA PHE A 4 24.65 -12.76 0.09
C PHE A 4 23.92 -13.99 -0.47
N ASN A 5 23.63 -14.97 0.40
CA ASN A 5 22.73 -16.07 0.10
C ASN A 5 21.31 -15.52 -0.16
N GLU A 6 20.55 -16.15 -1.05
CA GLU A 6 19.13 -15.84 -1.31
C GLU A 6 18.30 -15.70 -0.03
N LYS A 7 18.48 -16.60 0.96
CA LYS A 7 17.77 -16.52 2.25
C LYS A 7 18.13 -15.27 3.05
N GLN A 8 19.40 -14.88 3.01
CA GLN A 8 19.89 -13.68 3.70
C GLN A 8 19.41 -12.41 2.99
N LEU A 9 19.47 -12.39 1.66
CA LEU A 9 18.96 -11.29 0.85
C LEU A 9 17.46 -11.11 1.06
N PHE A 10 16.69 -12.20 1.04
CA PHE A 10 15.26 -12.17 1.34
C PHE A 10 14.97 -11.62 2.74
N ALA A 11 15.69 -12.10 3.76
CA ALA A 11 15.52 -11.62 5.13
C ALA A 11 15.82 -10.12 5.26
N ILE A 12 16.88 -9.63 4.60
CA ILE A 12 17.23 -8.20 4.59
C ILE A 12 16.13 -7.39 3.87
N LEU A 13 15.69 -7.82 2.70
CA LEU A 13 14.62 -7.15 1.95
C LEU A 13 13.30 -7.11 2.73
N LEU A 14 12.96 -8.21 3.41
CA LEU A 14 11.78 -8.31 4.25
C LEU A 14 11.87 -7.35 5.45
N PHE A 15 13.01 -7.32 6.13
CA PHE A 15 13.25 -6.42 7.26
C PHE A 15 13.10 -4.95 6.84
N VAL A 16 13.72 -4.56 5.73
CA VAL A 16 13.56 -3.21 5.16
C VAL A 16 12.10 -2.93 4.82
N GLY A 17 11.40 -3.89 4.20
CA GLY A 17 9.97 -3.77 3.89
C GLY A 17 9.11 -3.54 5.13
N MET A 18 9.39 -4.23 6.23
CA MET A 18 8.65 -4.10 7.49
C MET A 18 8.88 -2.76 8.18
N ILE A 19 10.07 -2.17 8.06
CA ILE A 19 10.33 -0.80 8.55
C ILE A 19 9.47 0.21 7.79
N PHE A 20 9.46 0.15 6.46
CA PHE A 20 8.63 1.05 5.65
C PHE A 20 7.14 0.83 5.91
N TRP A 21 6.72 -0.42 6.08
CA TRP A 21 5.33 -0.74 6.40
C TRP A 21 4.92 -0.17 7.76
N GLY A 22 5.68 -0.42 8.82
CA GLY A 22 5.40 0.11 10.16
C GLY A 22 5.47 1.64 10.24
N GLY A 23 6.46 2.26 9.60
CA GLY A 23 6.60 3.71 9.55
C GLY A 23 5.51 4.43 8.73
N SER A 24 4.90 3.73 7.78
CA SER A 24 3.85 4.32 6.94
C SER A 24 2.58 4.67 7.73
N TRP A 25 2.28 3.97 8.83
CA TRP A 25 1.05 4.19 9.62
C TRP A 25 1.09 5.49 10.44
N PRO A 26 2.12 5.76 11.28
CA PRO A 26 2.25 7.05 11.95
C PRO A 26 2.33 8.22 10.96
N SER A 27 3.09 8.04 9.87
CA SER A 27 3.22 9.06 8.82
C SER A 27 1.85 9.37 8.19
N SER A 28 1.03 8.35 7.93
CA SER A 28 -0.32 8.51 7.40
C SER A 28 -1.25 9.21 8.39
N LYS A 29 -1.14 8.94 9.70
CA LYS A 29 -1.93 9.62 10.73
C LYS A 29 -1.59 11.11 10.83
N ILE A 30 -0.32 11.45 10.74
CA ILE A 30 0.13 12.85 10.69
C ILE A 30 -0.49 13.50 9.46
N LEU A 31 -0.40 12.86 8.29
CA LEU A 31 -0.90 13.40 7.03
C LEU A 31 -2.42 13.65 7.04
N THR A 32 -3.22 12.79 7.68
CA THR A 32 -4.69 12.97 7.81
C THR A 32 -5.10 14.15 8.68
N GLN A 33 -4.16 14.77 9.42
CA GLN A 33 -4.40 16.02 10.15
C GLN A 33 -4.20 17.26 9.26
N TYR A 34 -3.34 17.18 8.25
CA TYR A 34 -3.01 18.31 7.37
C TYR A 34 -3.84 18.36 6.09
N THR A 35 -4.45 17.24 5.69
CA THR A 35 -5.11 17.12 4.39
C THR A 35 -6.31 16.19 4.48
N SER A 36 -7.31 16.42 3.63
CA SER A 36 -8.51 15.58 3.59
C SER A 36 -8.20 14.16 3.12
N THR A 37 -9.01 13.20 3.56
CA THR A 37 -8.84 11.77 3.30
C THR A 37 -8.81 11.44 1.80
N GLU A 38 -9.59 12.15 1.01
CA GLU A 38 -9.74 11.94 -0.42
C GLU A 38 -8.44 12.28 -1.16
N VAL A 39 -7.82 13.40 -0.81
CA VAL A 39 -6.57 13.87 -1.43
C VAL A 39 -5.42 12.94 -1.09
N ILE A 40 -5.33 12.46 0.16
CA ILE A 40 -4.31 11.50 0.58
C ILE A 40 -4.46 10.18 -0.16
N THR A 41 -5.69 9.69 -0.29
CA THR A 41 -5.99 8.44 -1.01
C THR A 41 -5.65 8.56 -2.49
N PHE A 42 -5.98 9.70 -3.11
CA PHE A 42 -5.60 10.00 -4.49
C PHE A 42 -4.08 9.95 -4.69
N TRP A 43 -3.32 10.66 -3.85
CA TRP A 43 -1.86 10.68 -3.95
C TRP A 43 -1.25 9.30 -3.73
N ARG A 44 -1.79 8.49 -2.81
CA ARG A 44 -1.35 7.10 -2.61
C ARG A 44 -1.45 6.27 -3.90
N PHE A 45 -2.60 6.32 -4.57
CA PHE A 45 -2.80 5.58 -5.82
C PHE A 45 -1.99 6.16 -6.97
N PHE A 46 -1.82 7.48 -7.02
CA PHE A 46 -1.00 8.15 -8.02
C PHE A 46 0.47 7.73 -7.94
N PHE A 47 1.07 7.78 -6.75
CA PHE A 47 2.46 7.33 -6.56
C PHE A 47 2.62 5.82 -6.78
N ALA A 48 1.64 5.02 -6.36
CA ALA A 48 1.63 3.59 -6.64
C ALA A 48 1.65 3.32 -8.15
N LEU A 49 0.80 4.01 -8.93
CA LEU A 49 0.82 3.90 -10.38
C LEU A 49 2.19 4.31 -10.95
N LEU A 50 2.73 5.45 -10.52
CA LEU A 50 4.01 5.96 -11.01
C LEU A 50 5.18 5.01 -10.73
N THR A 51 5.15 4.29 -9.61
CA THR A 51 6.18 3.28 -9.28
C THR A 51 5.95 1.95 -9.97
N PHE A 52 4.71 1.48 -10.07
CA PHE A 52 4.42 0.20 -10.72
C PHE A 52 4.65 0.22 -12.23
N VAL A 53 4.34 1.34 -12.90
CA VAL A 53 4.51 1.48 -14.35
C VAL A 53 5.94 1.14 -14.83
N PRO A 54 7.02 1.78 -14.35
CA PRO A 54 8.39 1.47 -14.77
C PRO A 54 8.82 0.05 -14.36
N ILE A 55 8.34 -0.46 -13.22
CA ILE A 55 8.65 -1.83 -12.76
C ILE A 55 8.06 -2.87 -13.72
N VAL A 56 6.80 -2.70 -14.14
CA VAL A 56 6.14 -3.60 -15.09
C VAL A 56 6.85 -3.58 -16.44
N PHE A 57 7.26 -2.40 -16.92
CA PHE A 57 8.04 -2.29 -18.14
C PHE A 57 9.42 -2.95 -18.03
N ALA A 58 10.13 -2.76 -16.91
CA ALA A 58 11.44 -3.36 -16.67
C ALA A 58 11.38 -4.89 -16.59
N LEU A 59 10.34 -5.43 -15.93
CA LEU A 59 10.12 -6.87 -15.76
C LEU A 59 9.49 -7.54 -16.99
N LYS A 60 9.08 -6.75 -18.02
CA LYS A 60 8.42 -7.22 -19.25
C LYS A 60 7.25 -8.16 -18.97
N VAL A 61 6.48 -7.87 -17.92
CA VAL A 61 5.37 -8.74 -17.51
C VAL A 61 4.30 -8.72 -18.61
N PRO A 62 3.89 -9.87 -19.18
CA PRO A 62 2.87 -9.90 -20.21
C PRO A 62 1.51 -9.53 -19.59
N LEU A 63 0.99 -8.36 -19.92
CA LEU A 63 -0.33 -7.87 -19.50
C LEU A 63 -1.46 -8.59 -20.25
N ARG A 64 -1.57 -9.91 -20.02
CA ARG A 64 -2.64 -10.73 -20.59
C ARG A 64 -3.90 -10.56 -19.76
N LEU A 65 -4.81 -9.72 -20.23
CA LEU A 65 -6.13 -9.52 -19.62
C LEU A 65 -7.16 -10.34 -20.37
N THR A 66 -7.58 -11.46 -19.78
CA THR A 66 -8.76 -12.23 -20.22
C THR A 66 -10.03 -11.53 -19.72
N PRO A 67 -11.16 -11.53 -20.44
CA PRO A 67 -12.40 -10.89 -19.99
C PRO A 67 -12.86 -11.33 -18.59
N SER A 68 -12.69 -12.62 -18.26
CA SER A 68 -12.96 -13.13 -16.91
C SER A 68 -12.04 -12.51 -15.85
N SER A 69 -10.73 -12.36 -16.16
CA SER A 69 -9.77 -11.72 -15.25
C SER A 69 -10.02 -10.22 -15.07
N LEU A 70 -10.58 -9.55 -16.09
CA LEU A 70 -10.94 -8.14 -16.00
C LEU A 70 -12.03 -7.90 -14.96
N LYS A 71 -13.03 -8.78 -14.86
CA LYS A 71 -14.06 -8.70 -13.82
C LYS A 71 -13.46 -8.79 -12.42
N TYR A 72 -12.56 -9.75 -12.19
CA TYR A 72 -11.89 -9.90 -10.89
C TYR A 72 -10.96 -8.72 -10.59
N LEU A 73 -10.26 -8.20 -11.60
CA LEU A 73 -9.40 -7.02 -11.46
C LEU A 73 -10.20 -5.78 -11.04
N LEU A 74 -11.34 -5.53 -11.70
CA LEU A 74 -12.21 -4.42 -11.35
C LEU A 74 -12.78 -4.57 -9.94
N LEU A 75 -13.20 -5.77 -9.56
CA LEU A 75 -13.72 -6.06 -8.23
C LEU A 75 -12.64 -5.86 -7.16
N ALA A 76 -11.44 -6.41 -7.37
CA ALA A 76 -10.30 -6.26 -6.46
C ALA A 76 -9.89 -4.78 -6.32
N SER A 77 -9.86 -4.05 -7.43
CA SER A 77 -9.53 -2.61 -7.42
C SER A 77 -10.58 -1.80 -6.66
N PHE A 78 -11.87 -2.12 -6.84
CA PHE A 78 -12.96 -1.49 -6.12
C PHE A 78 -12.85 -1.71 -4.61
N PHE A 79 -12.73 -2.98 -4.18
CA PHE A 79 -12.57 -3.29 -2.75
C PHE A 79 -11.30 -2.70 -2.15
N ASN A 80 -10.19 -2.68 -2.90
CA ASN A 80 -8.93 -2.10 -2.43
C ASN A 80 -9.01 -0.57 -2.28
N SER A 81 -9.70 0.11 -3.20
CA SER A 81 -9.97 1.55 -3.10
C SER A 81 -10.88 1.84 -1.90
N LEU A 82 -11.96 1.09 -1.74
CA LEU A 82 -12.88 1.21 -0.61
C LEU A 82 -12.16 0.98 0.73
N TYR A 83 -11.36 -0.08 0.83
CA TYR A 83 -10.52 -0.35 1.99
C TYR A 83 -9.59 0.82 2.30
N SER A 84 -8.94 1.41 1.29
CA SER A 84 -8.03 2.54 1.49
C SER A 84 -8.75 3.76 2.05
N ILE A 85 -9.94 4.09 1.54
CA ILE A 85 -10.76 5.19 2.03
C ILE A 85 -11.17 4.95 3.49
N LEU A 86 -11.68 3.75 3.79
CA LEU A 86 -12.07 3.36 5.15
C LEU A 86 -10.87 3.39 6.11
N PHE A 87 -9.71 2.94 5.66
CA PHE A 87 -8.46 2.96 6.43
C PHE A 87 -8.06 4.39 6.80
N PHE A 88 -8.01 5.31 5.83
CA PHE A 88 -7.63 6.70 6.10
C PHE A 88 -8.69 7.45 6.92
N THR A 89 -9.97 7.12 6.72
CA THR A 89 -11.07 7.65 7.55
C THR A 89 -10.94 7.15 8.98
N GLY A 90 -10.70 5.85 9.18
CA GLY A 90 -10.42 5.25 10.48
C GLY A 90 -9.17 5.84 11.15
N LEU A 91 -8.12 6.11 10.38
CA LEU A 91 -6.93 6.82 10.88
C LEU A 91 -7.24 8.27 11.24
N ARG A 92 -8.16 8.95 10.56
CA ARG A 92 -8.51 10.34 10.91
C ARG A 92 -9.15 10.40 12.30
N PHE A 93 -10.10 9.51 12.58
CA PHE A 93 -10.86 9.50 13.84
C PHE A 93 -10.22 8.65 14.96
N GLY A 94 -9.37 7.66 14.64
CA GLY A 94 -8.70 6.76 15.60
C GLY A 94 -7.19 7.02 15.77
N PHE A 95 -6.52 6.33 16.70
CA PHE A 95 -5.06 6.45 16.89
C PHE A 95 -4.27 5.66 15.83
N ALA A 96 -3.07 6.15 15.47
CA ALA A 96 -2.17 5.45 14.53
C ALA A 96 -1.81 4.02 14.99
N GLY A 97 -1.74 3.80 16.30
CA GLY A 97 -1.50 2.49 16.92
C GLY A 97 -2.77 1.66 17.16
N ALA A 98 -3.96 2.27 17.10
CA ALA A 98 -5.25 1.58 17.26
C ALA A 98 -5.78 1.00 15.93
N GLY A 99 -5.08 1.18 14.81
CA GLY A 99 -5.44 0.52 13.55
C GLY A 99 -5.44 -1.02 13.64
N GLY A 100 -4.69 -1.59 14.59
CA GLY A 100 -4.66 -3.03 14.89
C GLY A 100 -5.52 -3.47 16.09
N VAL A 101 -5.98 -2.53 16.93
CA VAL A 101 -6.83 -2.79 18.08
C VAL A 101 -7.99 -1.81 17.97
N LEU A 102 -9.12 -2.31 17.47
CA LEU A 102 -10.41 -1.61 17.51
C LEU A 102 -10.73 -1.31 18.98
N GLU A 103 -10.18 -0.23 19.54
CA GLU A 103 -10.61 0.28 20.83
C GLU A 103 -11.80 1.19 20.59
N PRO A 104 -13.02 0.76 20.93
CA PRO A 104 -14.15 1.65 20.98
C PRO A 104 -13.93 2.59 22.16
N ARG A 105 -14.01 3.90 21.92
CA ARG A 105 -14.50 4.82 22.93
C ARG A 105 -15.82 5.37 22.43
#